data_AF-A0A7X0HUW2-F1
#
_entry.id   AF-A0A7X0HUW2-F1
#
_cell.length_a   1.000
_cell.length_b   1.000
_cell.length_c   1.000
_cell.angle_alpha   90.00
_cell.angle_beta   90.00
_cell.angle_gamma   90.00
#
_symmetry.space_group_name_H-M   'P 1'
#
loop_
_entity.id
_entity.type
_entity.pdbx_description
1 polymer ?
#
loop_
_entity_poly.entity_id
_entity_poly.type
_entity_poly.pdbx_seq_one_letter_code
_entity_poly.pdbx_strand_id
1 'polypeptide(L)'
;MSITLQHVLEKRVIVQQHKQWYALDKDFSWNLKSVYHSTFKHLGTKIDIPVVFCSILEANKIISDLGEDEDEYLRFASGIYWRELGIVFIFKFEEFIPLMETLFHELRHVMQDLDPGFRHHFETDKKLPYKERLTEIDAFQFAKVKIKEYLAAGIPSYLVS
;
A
#
# COMPACT_ATOMS: atom_id res chain seq x y z
N MET A 1 26.41 -7.64 3.54
CA MET A 1 25.60 -6.85 2.58
C MET A 1 24.18 -6.90 3.09
N SER A 2 23.52 -5.75 3.27
CA SER A 2 22.08 -5.74 3.57
C SER A 2 21.32 -6.23 2.34
N ILE A 3 20.46 -7.23 2.51
CA ILE A 3 19.57 -7.69 1.46
C ILE A 3 18.62 -6.54 1.12
N THR A 4 18.56 -6.13 -0.15
CA THR A 4 17.65 -5.07 -0.60
C THR A 4 16.38 -5.67 -1.18
N LEU A 5 15.28 -4.91 -1.21
CA LEU A 5 14.05 -5.33 -1.90
C LEU A 5 14.30 -5.80 -3.34
N GLN A 6 15.17 -5.12 -4.11
CA GLN A 6 15.48 -5.51 -5.49
C GLN A 6 16.01 -6.95 -5.59
N HIS A 7 17.03 -7.31 -4.80
CA HIS A 7 17.56 -8.67 -4.70
C HIS A 7 16.51 -9.71 -4.28
N VAL A 8 15.52 -9.33 -3.46
CA VAL A 8 14.43 -10.22 -3.05
C VAL A 8 13.42 -10.41 -4.20
N LEU A 9 13.10 -9.34 -4.92
CA LEU A 9 12.19 -9.37 -6.06
C LEU A 9 12.77 -10.09 -7.29
N GLU A 10 14.09 -10.13 -7.46
CA GLU A 10 14.75 -10.92 -8.52
C GLU A 10 14.46 -12.43 -8.44
N LYS A 11 14.08 -12.94 -7.26
CA LYS A 11 13.68 -14.33 -7.05
C LYS A 11 12.23 -14.62 -7.42
N ARG A 12 11.47 -13.60 -7.86
CA ARG A 12 10.02 -13.65 -8.03
C ARG A 12 9.63 -13.31 -9.47
N VAL A 13 8.48 -13.82 -9.90
CA VAL A 13 7.91 -13.46 -11.20
C VAL A 13 7.19 -12.13 -11.06
N ILE A 14 7.67 -11.11 -11.77
CA ILE A 14 7.02 -9.80 -11.83
C ILE A 14 6.11 -9.79 -13.06
N VAL A 15 4.80 -9.69 -12.84
CA VAL A 15 3.78 -9.69 -13.88
C VAL A 15 3.69 -8.31 -14.54
N GLN A 16 3.70 -7.26 -13.72
CA GLN A 16 3.79 -5.88 -14.19
C GLN A 16 4.72 -5.08 -13.27
N GLN A 17 5.45 -4.13 -13.84
CA GLN A 17 6.26 -3.18 -13.10
C GLN A 17 6.06 -1.76 -13.64
N HIS A 18 5.92 -0.80 -12.73
CA HIS A 18 6.00 0.61 -13.07
C HIS A 18 6.73 1.37 -11.96
N LYS A 19 7.94 1.85 -12.24
CA LYS A 19 8.84 2.43 -11.23
C LYS A 19 9.07 1.44 -10.08
N GLN A 20 8.87 1.86 -8.83
CA GLN A 20 8.98 1.02 -7.63
C GLN A 20 7.66 0.29 -7.29
N TRP A 21 6.71 0.20 -8.22
CA TRP A 21 5.48 -0.56 -8.03
C TRP A 21 5.56 -1.89 -8.79
N TYR A 22 5.19 -2.97 -8.13
CA TYR A 22 5.36 -4.34 -8.60
C TYR A 22 4.08 -5.14 -8.42
N ALA A 23 3.54 -5.71 -9.48
CA ALA A 23 2.50 -6.73 -9.40
C ALA A 23 3.14 -8.11 -9.54
N LEU A 24 3.06 -8.91 -8.48
CA LEU A 24 3.62 -10.27 -8.42
C LEU A 24 2.54 -11.34 -8.57
N ASP A 25 1.29 -10.95 -8.34
CA ASP A 25 0.15 -11.85 -8.55
C ASP A 25 -0.30 -11.82 -10.00
N LYS A 26 -0.47 -13.02 -10.58
CA LYS A 26 -0.97 -13.20 -11.94
C LYS A 26 -2.43 -12.77 -12.09
N ASP A 27 -3.18 -12.71 -11.00
CA ASP A 27 -4.58 -12.32 -11.00
C ASP A 27 -4.75 -10.78 -10.98
N PHE A 28 -3.65 -10.02 -10.93
CA PHE A 28 -3.67 -8.56 -11.07
C PHE A 28 -4.07 -8.15 -12.50
N SER A 29 -5.32 -7.72 -12.67
CA SER A 29 -5.92 -7.42 -13.97
C SER A 29 -5.77 -5.96 -14.43
N TRP A 30 -5.46 -5.04 -13.51
CA TRP A 30 -5.38 -3.61 -13.84
C TRP A 30 -4.09 -3.25 -14.57
N ASN A 31 -4.11 -2.13 -15.30
CA ASN A 31 -2.87 -1.54 -15.80
C ASN A 31 -2.14 -0.80 -14.68
N LEU A 32 -0.98 -1.32 -14.24
CA LEU A 32 -0.26 -0.78 -13.09
C LEU A 32 0.18 0.68 -13.26
N LYS A 33 0.57 1.06 -14.48
CA LYS A 33 0.94 2.46 -14.81
C LYS A 33 -0.27 3.39 -14.68
N SER A 34 -1.46 2.95 -15.08
CA SER A 34 -2.70 3.72 -14.93
C SER A 34 -3.13 3.84 -13.46
N VAL A 35 -3.00 2.77 -12.67
CA VAL A 35 -3.24 2.80 -11.21
C VAL A 35 -2.31 3.82 -10.56
N TYR A 36 -0.98 3.71 -10.79
CA TYR A 36 0.02 4.63 -10.26
C TYR A 36 -0.31 6.10 -10.55
N HIS A 37 -0.60 6.44 -11.82
CA HIS A 37 -0.91 7.82 -12.18
C HIS A 37 -2.21 8.31 -11.54
N SER A 38 -3.23 7.45 -11.46
CA SER A 38 -4.51 7.80 -10.84
C SER A 38 -4.31 8.06 -9.35
N THR A 39 -3.56 7.21 -8.65
CA THR A 39 -3.28 7.39 -7.22
C THR A 39 -2.57 8.72 -6.98
N PHE A 40 -1.45 8.99 -7.66
CA PHE A 40 -0.67 10.20 -7.39
C PHE A 40 -1.30 11.48 -7.91
N LYS A 41 -2.18 11.42 -8.93
CA LYS A 41 -2.98 12.57 -9.35
C LYS A 41 -3.88 13.07 -8.21
N HIS A 42 -4.48 12.17 -7.45
CA HIS A 42 -5.42 12.51 -6.37
C HIS A 42 -4.77 12.63 -4.99
N LEU A 43 -3.67 11.92 -4.75
CA LEU A 43 -2.91 12.03 -3.52
C LEU A 43 -2.38 13.47 -3.31
N GLY A 44 -2.07 14.19 -4.38
CA GLY A 44 -1.61 15.59 -4.33
C GLY A 44 -0.17 15.76 -3.84
N THR A 45 0.50 14.68 -3.45
CA THR A 45 1.92 14.62 -3.12
C THR A 45 2.56 13.45 -3.82
N LYS A 46 3.86 13.54 -4.13
CA LYS A 46 4.63 12.41 -4.65
C LYS A 46 5.37 11.74 -3.50
N ILE A 47 5.24 10.43 -3.41
CA ILE A 47 5.92 9.60 -2.42
C ILE A 47 6.67 8.54 -3.21
N ASP A 48 7.97 8.43 -2.95
CA ASP A 48 8.83 7.45 -3.61
C ASP A 48 9.04 6.26 -2.67
N ILE A 49 8.07 5.34 -2.70
CA ILE A 49 8.06 4.14 -1.86
C ILE A 49 7.69 2.90 -2.70
N PRO A 50 8.28 1.74 -2.41
CA PRO A 50 7.84 0.49 -3.02
C PRO A 50 6.39 0.13 -2.68
N VAL A 51 5.64 -0.28 -3.69
CA VAL A 51 4.29 -0.84 -3.53
C VAL A 51 4.23 -2.19 -4.23
N VAL A 52 3.84 -3.23 -3.50
CA VAL A 52 3.86 -4.61 -3.98
C VAL A 52 2.44 -5.20 -3.91
N PHE A 53 1.89 -5.55 -5.07
CA PHE A 53 0.60 -6.24 -5.20
C PHE A 53 0.85 -7.75 -5.24
N CYS A 54 0.49 -8.46 -4.17
CA CYS A 54 0.76 -9.89 -4.02
C CYS A 54 -0.17 -10.53 -3.00
N SER A 55 -0.23 -11.86 -2.98
CA SER A 55 -0.88 -12.58 -1.88
C SER A 55 -0.18 -12.33 -0.54
N ILE A 56 -0.91 -12.52 0.57
CA ILE A 56 -0.37 -12.43 1.94
C ILE A 56 0.80 -13.42 2.15
N LEU A 57 0.68 -14.64 1.61
CA LEU A 57 1.75 -15.64 1.68
C LEU A 57 3.03 -15.12 1.03
N GLU A 58 2.91 -14.44 -0.11
CA GLU A 58 4.07 -13.91 -0.82
C GLU A 58 4.69 -12.71 -0.10
N ALA A 59 3.86 -11.85 0.51
CA ALA A 59 4.34 -10.76 1.34
C ALA A 59 5.13 -11.28 2.57
N ASN A 60 4.63 -12.29 3.28
CA ASN A 60 5.37 -12.89 4.40
C ASN A 60 6.74 -13.42 3.98
N LYS A 61 6.84 -14.07 2.81
CA LYS A 61 8.15 -14.49 2.29
C LYS A 61 9.06 -13.30 1.97
N ILE A 62 8.52 -12.20 1.43
CA ILE A 62 9.32 -10.99 1.14
C ILE A 62 9.83 -10.38 2.44
N ILE A 63 8.97 -10.26 3.45
CA ILE A 63 9.29 -9.73 4.78
C ILE A 63 10.38 -10.59 5.44
N SER A 64 10.19 -11.92 5.43
CA SER A 64 11.16 -12.90 5.95
C SER A 64 12.50 -12.85 5.20
N ASP A 65 12.49 -12.79 3.87
CA ASP A 65 13.70 -12.65 3.03
C ASP A 65 14.47 -11.34 3.32
N LEU A 66 13.78 -10.30 3.79
CA LEU A 66 14.36 -9.01 4.18
C LEU A 66 14.84 -8.98 5.64
N GLY A 67 14.62 -10.06 6.40
CA GLY A 67 15.12 -10.23 7.76
C GLY A 67 14.17 -9.76 8.86
N GLU A 68 12.90 -9.51 8.54
CA GLU A 68 11.86 -9.18 9.50
C GLU A 68 11.00 -10.40 9.85
N ASP A 69 10.38 -10.39 11.03
CA ASP A 69 9.50 -11.47 11.48
C ASP A 69 8.18 -11.48 10.69
N GLU A 70 7.67 -12.67 10.39
CA GLU A 70 6.35 -12.83 9.77
C GLU A 70 5.25 -12.35 10.73
N ASP A 71 4.25 -11.63 10.20
CA ASP A 71 3.10 -11.22 11.00
C ASP A 71 1.85 -12.03 10.63
N GLU A 72 1.36 -12.82 11.59
CA GLU A 72 0.13 -13.60 11.44
C GLU A 72 -1.13 -12.73 11.24
N TYR A 73 -1.09 -11.45 11.64
CA TYR A 73 -2.23 -10.52 11.55
C TYR A 73 -2.54 -10.08 10.11
N LEU A 74 -1.65 -10.31 9.14
CA LEU A 74 -1.87 -9.95 7.73
C LEU A 74 -3.09 -10.64 7.09
N ARG A 75 -3.56 -11.76 7.67
CA ARG A 75 -4.62 -12.60 7.09
C ARG A 75 -5.94 -11.89 6.79
N PHE A 76 -6.22 -10.77 7.45
CA PHE A 76 -7.48 -10.03 7.30
C PHE A 76 -7.32 -8.69 6.60
N ALA A 77 -6.09 -8.28 6.30
CA ALA A 77 -5.81 -6.97 5.74
C ALA A 77 -6.12 -6.93 4.22
N SER A 78 -6.52 -5.75 3.73
CA SER A 78 -6.61 -5.48 2.28
C SER A 78 -5.29 -4.94 1.74
N GLY A 79 -4.49 -4.31 2.60
CA GLY A 79 -3.14 -3.85 2.39
C GLY A 79 -2.47 -3.55 3.73
N ILE A 80 -1.18 -3.24 3.71
CA ILE A 80 -0.44 -2.79 4.89
C ILE A 80 0.77 -1.97 4.46
N TYR A 81 1.03 -0.87 5.16
CA TYR A 81 2.33 -0.22 5.20
C TYR A 81 3.23 -0.90 6.26
N TRP A 82 4.19 -1.69 5.80
CA TRP A 82 5.22 -2.27 6.66
C TRP A 82 6.32 -1.25 6.93
N ARG A 83 6.18 -0.55 8.04
CA ARG A 83 6.98 0.64 8.39
C ARG A 83 8.47 0.36 8.49
N GLU A 84 8.85 -0.76 9.11
CA GLU A 84 10.24 -1.14 9.36
C GLU A 84 11.01 -1.39 8.06
N LEU A 85 10.32 -1.80 7.00
CA LEU A 85 10.88 -2.04 5.66
C LEU A 85 10.63 -0.87 4.70
N GLY A 86 9.73 0.05 5.03
CA GLY A 86 9.31 1.11 4.14
C GLY A 86 8.64 0.57 2.88
N ILE A 87 7.75 -0.41 2.99
CA ILE A 87 7.07 -1.05 1.85
C ILE A 87 5.56 -1.06 2.08
N VAL A 88 4.78 -0.74 1.06
CA VAL A 88 3.34 -0.98 1.06
C VAL A 88 3.04 -2.30 0.34
N PHE A 89 2.34 -3.20 1.01
CA PHE A 89 1.79 -4.41 0.39
C PHE A 89 0.30 -4.24 0.17
N ILE A 90 -0.20 -4.70 -0.98
CA ILE A 90 -1.63 -4.69 -1.32
C ILE A 90 -2.05 -6.12 -1.63
N PHE A 91 -3.03 -6.62 -0.86
CA PHE A 91 -3.47 -8.01 -0.87
C PHE A 91 -4.78 -8.22 -1.62
N LYS A 92 -5.64 -7.21 -1.64
CA LYS A 92 -6.93 -7.22 -2.33
C LYS A 92 -6.96 -6.15 -3.39
N PHE A 93 -7.17 -6.56 -4.63
CA PHE A 93 -7.08 -5.70 -5.81
C PHE A 93 -8.03 -6.14 -6.92
N GLU A 94 -9.03 -6.95 -6.62
CA GLU A 94 -10.02 -7.48 -7.57
C GLU A 94 -10.99 -6.39 -8.03
N GLU A 95 -11.35 -5.48 -7.13
CA GLU A 95 -12.25 -4.36 -7.41
C GLU A 95 -11.48 -3.03 -7.38
N PHE A 96 -11.65 -2.21 -8.42
CA PHE A 96 -10.85 -1.00 -8.60
C PHE A 96 -11.08 0.06 -7.50
N ILE A 97 -12.33 0.29 -7.10
CA ILE A 97 -12.65 1.32 -6.10
C ILE A 97 -12.10 0.94 -4.72
N PRO A 98 -12.35 -0.28 -4.19
CA PRO A 98 -11.69 -0.77 -2.98
C PRO A 98 -10.15 -0.76 -3.05
N LEU A 99 -9.56 -1.08 -4.20
CA LEU A 99 -8.12 -0.99 -4.43
C LEU A 99 -7.61 0.44 -4.23
N MET A 100 -8.26 1.42 -4.86
CA MET A 100 -7.89 2.83 -4.75
C MET A 100 -8.05 3.35 -3.32
N GLU A 101 -9.12 2.97 -2.63
CA GLU A 101 -9.33 3.31 -1.21
C GLU A 101 -8.21 2.74 -0.32
N THR A 102 -7.85 1.47 -0.52
CA THR A 102 -6.74 0.82 0.20
C THR A 102 -5.42 1.53 -0.08
N LEU A 103 -5.12 1.86 -1.34
CA LEU A 103 -3.91 2.61 -1.69
C LEU A 103 -3.85 3.97 -0.99
N PHE A 104 -4.96 4.73 -0.94
CA PHE A 104 -4.97 6.01 -0.23
C PHE A 104 -4.79 5.85 1.28
N HIS A 105 -5.34 4.79 1.87
CA HIS A 105 -5.18 4.47 3.28
C HIS A 105 -3.71 4.16 3.61
N GLU A 106 -3.09 3.21 2.91
CA GLU A 106 -1.70 2.82 3.20
C GLU A 106 -0.71 3.94 2.88
N LEU A 107 -0.91 4.68 1.79
CA LEU A 107 -0.06 5.83 1.48
C LEU A 107 -0.24 6.97 2.49
N ARG A 108 -1.39 7.06 3.17
CA ARG A 108 -1.56 8.00 4.29
C ARG A 108 -0.70 7.58 5.48
N HIS A 109 -0.59 6.29 5.79
CA HIS A 109 0.35 5.83 6.81
C HIS A 109 1.80 6.18 6.47
N VAL A 110 2.19 6.10 5.19
CA VAL A 110 3.52 6.58 4.76
C VAL A 110 3.67 8.08 5.02
N MET A 111 2.67 8.90 4.69
CA MET A 111 2.72 10.35 4.96
C MET A 111 2.81 10.65 6.45
N GLN A 112 2.09 9.91 7.29
CA GLN A 112 2.12 10.04 8.75
C GLN A 112 3.50 9.68 9.33
N ASP A 113 4.16 8.64 8.80
CA ASP A 113 5.48 8.21 9.27
C ASP A 113 6.58 9.20 8.83
N LEU A 114 6.42 9.83 7.66
CA LEU A 114 7.30 10.88 7.18
C LEU A 114 7.10 12.24 7.87
N ASP A 115 5.96 12.46 8.53
CA ASP A 115 5.67 13.67 9.29
C ASP A 115 6.19 13.55 10.74
N PRO A 116 7.25 14.29 11.13
CA PRO A 116 7.77 14.22 12.50
C PRO A 116 6.73 14.58 13.57
N GLY A 117 5.79 15.45 13.24
CA GLY A 117 4.71 15.87 14.14
C GLY A 117 3.66 14.79 14.36
N PHE A 118 3.49 13.85 13.43
CA PHE A 118 2.50 12.79 13.51
C PHE A 118 3.11 11.43 13.89
N ARG A 119 4.36 11.18 13.49
CA ARG A 119 5.05 9.88 13.63
C ARG A 119 5.01 9.26 15.03
N HIS A 120 5.03 10.09 16.07
CA HIS A 120 4.97 9.63 17.46
C HIS A 120 3.69 8.85 17.79
N HIS A 121 2.60 9.06 17.04
CA HIS A 121 1.33 8.36 17.24
C HIS A 121 1.40 6.86 16.98
N PHE A 122 2.29 6.39 16.08
CA PHE A 122 2.44 4.96 15.84
C PHE A 122 2.86 4.19 17.09
N GLU A 123 3.70 4.79 17.96
CA GLU A 123 4.13 4.12 19.20
C GLU A 123 3.07 4.21 20.31
N THR A 124 2.29 5.30 20.34
CA THR A 124 1.18 5.41 21.30
C THR A 124 0.02 4.50 20.94
N ASP A 125 -0.28 4.36 19.65
CA ASP A 125 -1.40 3.58 19.11
C ASP A 125 -1.24 2.07 19.31
N LYS A 126 -0.01 1.56 19.43
CA LYS A 126 0.28 0.14 19.72
C LYS A 126 -0.45 -0.39 20.96
N LYS A 127 -0.70 0.48 21.94
CA LYS A 127 -1.35 0.13 23.22
C LYS A 127 -2.87 0.30 23.18
N LEU A 128 -3.41 0.84 22.09
CA LEU A 128 -4.83 1.16 21.93
C LEU A 128 -5.56 0.10 21.11
N PRO A 129 -6.85 -0.14 21.40
CA PRO A 129 -7.73 -0.86 20.49
C PRO A 129 -7.71 -0.23 19.09
N TYR A 130 -7.80 -1.05 18.03
CA TYR A 130 -7.71 -0.60 16.64
C TYR A 130 -8.60 0.61 16.30
N LYS A 131 -9.84 0.61 16.80
CA LYS A 131 -10.82 1.69 16.57
C LYS A 131 -10.48 3.03 17.24
N GLU A 132 -9.53 3.03 18.17
CA GLU A 132 -9.10 4.21 18.94
C GLU A 132 -7.75 4.75 18.45
N ARG A 133 -7.09 4.05 17.51
CA ARG A 133 -5.78 4.45 16.97
C ARG A 133 -5.93 5.70 16.10
N LEU A 134 -5.20 6.76 16.44
CA LEU A 134 -5.26 8.02 15.71
C LEU A 134 -4.74 7.87 14.28
N THR A 135 -3.70 7.06 14.08
CA THR A 135 -3.14 6.71 12.77
C THR A 135 -4.20 6.11 11.85
N GLU A 136 -4.97 5.12 12.33
CA GLU A 136 -6.03 4.45 11.59
C GLU A 136 -7.21 5.37 11.29
N ILE A 137 -7.68 6.12 12.31
CA ILE A 137 -8.80 7.07 12.16
C ILE A 137 -8.47 8.10 11.06
N ASP A 138 -7.29 8.69 11.12
CA ASP A 138 -6.84 9.67 10.12
C ASP A 138 -6.67 9.02 8.72
N ALA A 139 -6.10 7.81 8.64
CA ALA A 139 -5.94 7.09 7.37
C ALA A 139 -7.27 6.76 6.69
N PHE A 140 -8.27 6.27 7.45
CA PHE A 140 -9.62 6.03 6.93
C PHE A 140 -10.31 7.32 6.49
N GLN A 141 -10.22 8.39 7.27
CA GLN A 141 -10.81 9.67 6.90
C GLN A 141 -10.18 10.23 5.62
N PHE A 142 -8.86 10.16 5.52
CA PHE A 142 -8.10 10.59 4.34
C PHE A 142 -8.51 9.78 3.10
N ALA A 143 -8.50 8.45 3.18
CA ALA A 143 -8.89 7.58 2.07
C ALA A 143 -10.31 7.88 1.58
N LYS A 144 -11.25 8.08 2.52
CA LYS A 144 -12.64 8.45 2.21
C LYS A 144 -12.76 9.81 1.52
N VAL A 145 -11.92 10.79 1.85
CA VAL A 145 -11.90 12.07 1.15
C VAL A 145 -11.32 11.89 -0.26
N LYS A 146 -10.20 11.18 -0.39
CA LYS A 146 -9.53 10.97 -1.68
C LYS A 146 -10.36 10.15 -2.66
N ILE A 147 -11.09 9.15 -2.20
CA ILE A 147 -11.98 8.39 -3.08
C ILE A 147 -13.16 9.25 -3.57
N LYS A 148 -13.69 10.15 -2.73
CA LYS A 148 -14.72 11.11 -3.17
C LYS A 148 -14.20 12.08 -4.22
N GLU A 149 -12.99 12.61 -4.04
CA GLU A 149 -12.33 13.46 -5.02
C GLU A 149 -12.10 12.71 -6.35
N TYR A 150 -11.67 11.45 -6.28
CA TYR A 150 -11.50 10.59 -7.46
C TYR A 150 -12.81 10.39 -8.21
N LEU A 151 -13.88 9.99 -7.50
CA LEU A 151 -15.19 9.75 -8.10
C LEU A 151 -15.83 11.01 -8.69
N ALA A 152 -15.64 12.16 -8.04
CA ALA A 152 -16.12 13.45 -8.54
C ALA A 152 -15.41 13.91 -9.83
N ALA A 153 -14.17 13.48 -10.06
CA ALA A 153 -13.42 13.79 -11.28
C ALA A 153 -13.85 12.93 -12.49
N GLY A 154 -14.75 11.95 -12.28
CA GLY A 154 -15.16 10.96 -13.27
C GLY A 154 -14.15 9.82 -13.39
N ILE A 155 -14.63 8.57 -13.37
CA ILE A 155 -13.78 7.38 -13.59
C ILE A 155 -13.32 7.39 -15.05
N PRO A 156 -12.01 7.47 -15.33
CA PRO A 156 -11.52 7.43 -16.69
C PRO A 156 -11.94 6.13 -17.38
N SER A 157 -12.52 6.23 -18.58
CA SER A 157 -13.06 5.10 -19.33
C SER A 157 -12.03 4.01 -19.66
N TYR A 158 -10.74 4.35 -19.70
CA TYR A 158 -9.66 3.39 -19.97
C TYR A 158 -9.30 2.49 -18.78
N LEU A 159 -9.89 2.71 -17.60
CA LEU A 159 -9.76 1.82 -16.44
C LEU A 159 -10.88 0.77 -16.37
N VAL A 160 -11.87 0.87 -17.27
CA VAL A 160 -12.99 -0.05 -17.38
C VAL A 160 -12.88 -0.70 -18.76
N SER A 161 -12.03 -1.72 -18.89
CA SER A 161 -11.91 -2.54 -20.10
C SER A 161 -11.93 -4.01 -19.74
#